data_AF-A0AAC9NKC3-F1
#
_entry.id   AF-A0AAC9NKC3-F1
#
_cell.length_a   1.000
_cell.length_b   1.000
_cell.length_c   1.000
_cell.angle_alpha   90.00
_cell.angle_beta   90.00
_cell.angle_gamma   90.00
#
_symmetry.space_group_name_H-M   'P 1'
#
loop_
_entity.id
_entity.type
_entity.pdbx_description
1 polymer ?
#
loop_
_entity_poly.entity_id
_entity_poly.type
_entity_poly.pdbx_seq_one_letter_code
_entity_poly.pdbx_strand_id
1 'polypeptide(L)'
;MSKKILILLSIALFTILAACDNYNEDKINVKVEGNPTPKEILADDENADIFFMGGTVYTNAENIEWVNKEDLTIGEKIGVIKNQTDNSEEFENFTASKLPTGTEIYEPQNKSGSIYIVKLNNEEIPYLGLVEG
;
A
#
# COMPACT_ATOMS: atom_id res chain seq x y z
N MET A 1 -2.45 -62.01 25.64
CA MET A 1 -3.66 -61.67 24.85
C MET A 1 -4.12 -60.29 25.28
N SER A 2 -4.30 -59.26 24.46
CA SER A 2 -4.00 -59.06 23.04
C SER A 2 -3.84 -57.55 22.85
N LYS A 3 -2.62 -57.08 22.54
CA LYS A 3 -2.31 -55.69 22.12
C LYS A 3 -2.98 -55.28 20.79
N LYS A 4 -3.93 -56.09 20.30
CA LYS A 4 -4.73 -55.88 19.09
C LYS A 4 -6.07 -55.19 19.37
N ILE A 5 -6.49 -55.07 20.63
CA ILE A 5 -7.75 -54.41 21.00
C ILE A 5 -7.61 -52.88 21.13
N LEU A 6 -6.41 -52.37 21.41
CA LEU A 6 -6.16 -50.93 21.50
C LEU A 6 -5.92 -50.26 20.13
N ILE A 7 -5.74 -51.04 19.06
CA ILE A 7 -5.50 -50.56 17.69
C ILE A 7 -6.80 -50.48 16.86
N LEU A 8 -7.91 -51.04 17.36
CA LEU A 8 -9.20 -51.00 16.67
C LEU A 8 -10.06 -49.78 17.02
N LEU A 9 -9.63 -48.94 17.97
CA LEU A 9 -10.31 -47.70 18.35
C LEU A 9 -9.72 -46.44 17.69
N SER A 10 -8.67 -46.57 16.86
CA SER A 10 -8.05 -45.44 16.14
C SER A 10 -8.42 -45.38 14.65
N ILE A 11 -9.32 -46.24 14.15
CA ILE A 11 -9.67 -46.35 12.71
C ILE A 11 -11.15 -45.98 12.45
N ALA A 12 -11.83 -45.36 13.42
CA ALA A 12 -13.27 -45.07 13.31
C ALA A 12 -13.62 -43.57 13.50
N LEU A 13 -12.73 -42.65 13.14
CA LEU A 13 -13.05 -41.22 13.16
C LEU A 13 -12.32 -40.43 12.06
N PHE A 14 -12.28 -40.98 10.83
CA PHE A 14 -11.69 -40.31 9.66
C PHE A 14 -12.63 -40.18 8.46
N THR A 15 -13.92 -40.32 8.69
CA THR A 15 -14.97 -40.01 7.71
C THR A 15 -16.06 -39.33 8.54
N ILE A 16 -16.70 -38.22 8.18
CA ILE A 16 -17.06 -37.64 6.90
C ILE A 16 -17.35 -36.16 7.21
N LEU A 17 -16.86 -35.22 6.41
CA LEU A 17 -17.51 -33.94 6.13
C LEU A 17 -16.89 -33.39 4.84
N ALA A 18 -17.29 -33.99 3.72
CA ALA A 18 -17.39 -33.25 2.48
C ALA A 18 -18.67 -32.41 2.58
N ALA A 19 -18.53 -31.10 2.65
CA ALA A 19 -19.60 -30.15 2.37
C ALA A 19 -19.00 -29.12 1.41
N CYS A 20 -19.64 -29.02 0.25
CA CYS A 20 -19.23 -28.23 -0.89
C CYS A 20 -19.14 -26.75 -0.58
N ASP A 21 -18.28 -26.06 -1.31
CA ASP A 21 -18.83 -24.97 -2.12
C ASP A 21 -18.05 -24.87 -3.43
N ASN A 22 -18.76 -25.02 -4.54
CA ASN A 22 -18.24 -24.65 -5.86
C ASN A 22 -18.37 -23.14 -5.94
N TYR A 23 -17.39 -22.42 -5.39
CA TYR A 23 -17.25 -21.01 -5.71
C TYR A 23 -16.95 -20.91 -7.19
N ASN A 24 -17.92 -20.36 -7.92
CA ASN A 24 -17.72 -19.88 -9.27
C ASN A 24 -16.47 -19.00 -9.27
N GLU A 25 -15.45 -19.41 -10.02
CA GLU A 25 -14.31 -18.58 -10.36
C GLU A 25 -14.82 -17.40 -11.20
N ASP A 26 -15.34 -16.36 -10.57
CA ASP A 26 -15.13 -15.02 -11.11
C ASP A 26 -13.66 -14.70 -10.87
N LYS A 27 -12.86 -15.02 -11.90
CA LYS A 27 -11.44 -14.74 -11.96
C LYS A 27 -11.21 -13.25 -11.89
N ILE A 28 -10.98 -12.74 -10.69
CA ILE A 28 -9.95 -11.73 -10.45
C ILE A 28 -8.97 -12.34 -9.46
N ASN A 29 -8.15 -13.27 -9.98
CA ASN A 29 -6.88 -13.61 -9.36
C ASN A 29 -5.96 -12.41 -9.55
N VAL A 30 -6.02 -11.44 -8.64
CA VAL A 30 -4.92 -10.50 -8.50
C VAL A 30 -4.30 -10.79 -7.15
N LYS A 31 -3.39 -11.77 -7.15
CA LYS A 31 -2.32 -11.81 -6.18
C LYS A 31 -1.31 -10.75 -6.65
N VAL A 32 -1.46 -9.50 -6.21
CA VAL A 32 -0.38 -8.52 -6.41
C VAL A 32 0.73 -8.96 -5.47
N GLU A 33 1.83 -9.45 -6.03
CA GLU A 33 3.11 -9.54 -5.33
C GLU A 33 3.84 -8.22 -5.61
N GLY A 34 4.03 -7.36 -4.60
CA GLY A 34 4.76 -6.09 -4.73
C GLY A 34 4.03 -4.88 -4.15
N ASN A 35 4.67 -3.71 -4.20
CA ASN A 35 4.15 -2.47 -3.63
C ASN A 35 2.70 -2.18 -4.06
N PRO A 36 1.86 -1.65 -3.16
CA PRO A 36 0.48 -1.34 -3.49
C PRO A 36 0.40 -0.32 -4.63
N THR A 37 -0.58 -0.51 -5.49
CA THR A 37 -0.86 0.35 -6.65
C THR A 37 -1.83 1.48 -6.28
N PRO A 38 -1.87 2.60 -7.04
CA PRO A 38 -2.89 3.62 -6.86
C PRO A 38 -4.32 3.07 -6.92
N LYS A 39 -4.55 2.06 -7.78
CA LYS A 39 -5.84 1.38 -7.91
C LYS A 39 -6.26 0.68 -6.62
N GLU A 40 -5.34 0.00 -5.95
CA GLU A 40 -5.65 -0.68 -4.68
C GLU A 40 -5.90 0.33 -3.56
N ILE A 41 -5.06 1.37 -3.46
CA ILE A 41 -5.23 2.39 -2.42
C ILE A 41 -6.54 3.16 -2.60
N LEU A 42 -6.87 3.59 -3.82
CA LEU A 42 -8.10 4.34 -4.09
C LEU A 42 -9.37 3.47 -4.09
N ALA A 43 -9.23 2.14 -4.21
CA ALA A 43 -10.35 1.23 -4.03
C ALA A 43 -10.71 1.03 -2.55
N ASP A 44 -9.71 1.11 -1.65
CA ASP A 44 -9.92 1.04 -0.20
C ASP A 44 -10.37 2.40 0.37
N ASP A 45 -9.74 3.49 -0.07
CA ASP A 45 -10.12 4.86 0.28
C ASP A 45 -10.08 5.78 -0.95
N GLU A 46 -11.26 6.08 -1.50
CA GLU A 46 -11.43 7.00 -2.65
C GLU A 46 -10.93 8.43 -2.37
N ASN A 47 -10.77 8.78 -1.10
CA ASN A 47 -10.28 10.09 -0.66
C ASN A 47 -8.81 10.08 -0.25
N ALA A 48 -8.11 8.96 -0.39
CA ALA A 48 -6.70 8.86 -0.04
C ALA A 48 -5.88 9.95 -0.75
N ASP A 49 -5.06 10.66 0.03
CA ASP A 49 -4.13 11.66 -0.48
C ASP A 49 -2.80 11.00 -0.81
N ILE A 50 -2.62 10.70 -2.10
CA ILE A 50 -1.48 9.95 -2.61
C ILE A 50 -0.86 10.62 -3.83
N PHE A 51 0.40 10.30 -4.08
CA PHE A 51 1.02 10.44 -5.38
C PHE A 51 1.80 9.18 -5.77
N PHE A 52 1.97 8.96 -7.07
CA PHE A 52 2.73 7.84 -7.59
C PHE A 52 4.06 8.31 -8.15
N MET A 53 5.17 7.69 -7.72
CA MET A 53 6.49 8.02 -8.22
C MET A 53 7.39 6.79 -8.27
N GLY A 54 8.06 6.56 -9.39
CA GLY A 54 9.11 5.54 -9.52
C GLY A 54 8.65 4.11 -9.24
N GLY A 55 7.36 3.79 -9.41
CA GLY A 55 6.81 2.48 -9.08
C GLY A 55 6.28 2.35 -7.64
N THR A 56 6.31 3.42 -6.85
CA THR A 56 5.88 3.43 -5.45
C THR A 56 4.75 4.45 -5.25
N VAL A 57 3.73 4.06 -4.48
CA VAL A 57 2.71 4.98 -3.99
C VAL A 57 3.22 5.65 -2.72
N TYR A 58 3.08 6.96 -2.64
CA TYR A 58 3.40 7.76 -1.48
C TYR A 58 2.11 8.34 -0.92
N THR A 59 1.86 8.17 0.38
CA THR A 59 0.64 8.66 1.07
C THR A 59 0.97 9.81 2.00
N ASN A 60 0.04 10.76 2.14
CA ASN A 60 0.14 11.81 3.15
C ASN A 60 0.33 11.18 4.54
N ALA A 61 1.36 11.63 5.25
CA ALA A 61 1.81 11.05 6.51
C ALA A 61 1.70 12.02 7.71
N GLU A 62 0.99 13.14 7.58
CA GLU A 62 0.81 14.13 8.65
C GLU A 62 0.18 13.55 9.91
N ASN A 63 -0.59 12.47 9.78
CA ASN A 63 -1.24 11.80 10.90
C ASN A 63 -0.51 10.52 11.35
N ILE A 64 0.67 10.24 10.80
CA ILE A 64 1.48 9.07 11.16
C ILE A 64 2.47 9.46 12.27
N GLU A 65 2.19 9.03 13.50
CA GLU A 65 2.91 9.47 14.70
C GLU A 65 4.43 9.28 14.62
N TRP A 66 4.90 8.15 14.07
CA TRP A 66 6.33 7.87 13.98
C TRP A 66 7.03 8.74 12.93
N VAL A 67 6.34 9.13 11.85
CA VAL A 67 6.86 10.04 10.83
C VAL A 67 7.04 11.45 11.41
N ASN A 68 6.06 11.90 12.21
CA ASN A 68 6.14 13.21 12.87
C ASN A 68 7.20 13.30 13.98
N LYS A 69 7.72 12.16 14.46
CA LYS A 69 8.85 12.12 15.41
C LYS A 69 10.20 12.25 14.72
N GLU A 70 10.24 12.14 13.38
CA GLU A 70 11.46 12.29 12.62
C GLU A 70 11.82 13.77 12.42
N ASP A 71 13.11 14.06 12.53
CA ASP A 71 13.65 15.39 12.21
C ASP A 71 13.87 15.50 10.70
N LEU A 72 12.80 15.90 9.99
CA LEU A 72 12.78 16.04 8.53
C LEU A 72 13.14 17.48 8.14
N THR A 73 14.33 17.67 7.60
CA THR A 73 14.75 18.94 6.99
C THR A 73 14.63 18.85 5.47
N ILE A 74 13.96 19.83 4.85
CA ILE A 74 13.84 19.92 3.38
C ILE A 74 15.21 19.97 2.69
N GLY A 75 15.41 19.10 1.70
CA GLY A 75 16.66 18.96 0.95
C GLY A 75 16.49 19.28 -0.53
N GLU A 76 16.95 18.36 -1.39
CA GLU A 76 16.93 18.56 -2.84
C GLU A 76 15.52 18.41 -3.41
N LYS A 77 15.17 19.28 -4.37
CA LYS A 77 13.95 19.12 -5.17
C LYS A 77 14.14 17.96 -6.15
N ILE A 78 13.35 16.91 -6.00
CA ILE A 78 13.45 15.70 -6.85
C ILE A 78 12.34 15.61 -7.90
N GLY A 79 11.28 16.42 -7.77
CA GLY A 79 10.14 16.29 -8.65
C GLY A 79 9.11 17.40 -8.52
N VAL A 80 8.10 17.31 -9.39
CA VAL A 80 6.92 18.18 -9.40
C VAL A 80 5.73 17.32 -9.83
N ILE A 81 4.58 17.47 -9.17
CA ILE A 81 3.32 16.85 -9.60
C ILE A 81 2.95 17.36 -11.00
N LYS A 82 2.79 16.43 -11.94
CA LYS A 82 2.51 16.71 -13.35
C LYS A 82 1.04 16.60 -13.70
N ASN A 83 0.31 15.75 -12.97
CA ASN A 83 -1.12 15.52 -13.18
C ASN A 83 -1.84 15.33 -11.84
N GLN A 84 -3.12 15.71 -11.81
CA GLN A 84 -4.01 15.47 -10.69
C GLN A 84 -5.28 14.79 -11.22
N THR A 85 -5.64 13.63 -10.68
CA THR A 85 -6.82 12.86 -11.11
C THR A 85 -7.31 11.95 -9.98
N ASP A 86 -8.62 11.74 -9.89
CA ASP A 86 -9.24 10.72 -9.03
C ASP A 86 -9.40 9.37 -9.75
N ASN A 87 -9.16 9.32 -11.07
CA ASN A 87 -9.18 8.09 -11.84
C ASN A 87 -7.87 7.30 -11.65
N SER A 88 -7.92 6.23 -10.85
CA SER A 88 -6.76 5.38 -10.59
C SER A 88 -6.09 4.78 -11.83
N GLU A 89 -6.80 4.64 -12.95
CA GLU A 89 -6.25 4.11 -14.21
C GLU A 89 -5.37 5.13 -14.96
N GLU A 90 -5.45 6.40 -14.61
CA GLU A 90 -4.67 7.50 -15.20
C GLU A 90 -3.38 7.82 -14.43
N PHE A 91 -3.06 7.06 -13.38
CA PHE A 91 -1.86 7.30 -12.60
C PHE A 91 -0.59 6.91 -13.37
N GLU A 92 0.19 7.93 -13.71
CA GLU A 92 1.56 7.81 -14.18
C GLU A 92 2.54 8.45 -13.18
N ASN A 93 3.84 8.34 -13.46
CA ASN A 93 4.89 8.95 -12.63
C ASN A 93 4.63 10.45 -12.41
N PHE A 94 4.59 10.89 -11.15
CA PHE A 94 4.22 12.23 -10.68
C PHE A 94 2.74 12.61 -10.86
N THR A 95 1.82 11.63 -10.79
CA THR A 95 0.37 11.88 -10.69
C THR A 95 -0.07 11.82 -9.23
N ALA A 96 -0.96 12.72 -8.83
CA ALA A 96 -1.53 12.74 -7.48
C ALA A 96 -3.07 12.68 -7.49
N SER A 97 -3.66 12.20 -6.40
CA SER A 97 -5.12 12.21 -6.21
C SER A 97 -5.63 13.57 -5.72
N LYS A 98 -4.87 14.22 -4.82
CA LYS A 98 -5.29 15.47 -4.15
C LYS A 98 -4.31 16.62 -4.34
N LEU A 99 -3.02 16.38 -4.54
CA LEU A 99 -2.05 17.45 -4.74
C LEU A 99 -2.24 18.16 -6.10
N PRO A 100 -2.29 19.50 -6.14
CA PRO A 100 -2.38 20.23 -7.39
C PRO A 100 -1.16 20.04 -8.29
N THR A 101 -1.37 20.10 -9.61
CA THR A 101 -0.27 20.19 -10.58
C THR A 101 0.64 21.37 -10.26
N GLY A 102 1.96 21.16 -10.34
CA GLY A 102 2.97 22.15 -9.97
C GLY A 102 3.48 22.05 -8.53
N THR A 103 2.86 21.20 -7.70
CA THR A 103 3.33 20.93 -6.33
C THR A 103 4.73 20.30 -6.34
N GLU A 104 5.66 20.86 -5.56
CA GLU A 104 7.06 20.44 -5.53
C GLU A 104 7.30 19.31 -4.52
N ILE A 105 8.14 18.34 -4.89
CA ILE A 105 8.52 17.19 -4.05
C ILE A 105 10.02 17.27 -3.77
N TYR A 106 10.38 17.06 -2.51
CA TYR A 106 11.74 17.15 -2.00
C TYR A 106 12.17 15.90 -1.25
N GLU A 107 13.44 15.54 -1.38
CA GLU A 107 14.10 14.58 -0.51
C GLU A 107 14.53 15.25 0.82
N PRO A 108 14.37 14.59 1.97
CA PRO A 108 14.94 15.09 3.22
C PRO A 108 16.47 15.12 3.20
N GLN A 109 17.12 16.11 3.82
CA GLN A 109 18.60 16.16 3.90
C GLN A 109 19.18 15.02 4.74
N ASN A 110 18.47 14.61 5.79
CA ASN A 110 18.97 13.71 6.82
C ASN A 110 18.46 12.27 6.67
N LYS A 111 17.64 11.99 5.66
CA LYS A 111 17.01 10.68 5.42
C LYS A 111 16.75 10.46 3.92
N SER A 112 16.84 9.22 3.49
CA SER A 112 16.55 8.83 2.10
C SER A 112 15.53 7.70 2.01
N GLY A 113 14.80 7.69 0.89
CA GLY A 113 14.15 6.50 0.32
C GLY A 113 12.76 6.15 0.83
N SER A 114 12.38 6.50 2.06
CA SER A 114 11.06 6.11 2.61
C SER A 114 10.11 7.29 2.79
N ILE A 115 10.61 8.51 3.02
CA ILE A 115 9.79 9.70 3.26
C ILE A 115 10.23 10.81 2.31
N TYR A 116 9.28 11.47 1.67
CA TYR A 116 9.48 12.70 0.92
C TYR A 116 8.71 13.85 1.56
N ILE A 117 9.10 15.09 1.23
CA ILE A 117 8.48 16.30 1.72
C ILE A 117 7.81 17.00 0.55
N VAL A 118 6.52 17.29 0.68
CA VAL A 118 5.73 18.06 -0.26
C VAL A 118 5.58 19.48 0.27
N LYS A 119 5.79 20.48 -0.59
CA LYS A 119 5.57 21.88 -0.24
C LYS A 119 4.26 22.38 -0.83
N LEU A 120 3.29 22.67 0.03
CA LEU A 120 1.97 23.17 -0.36
C LEU A 120 1.58 24.33 0.56
N ASN A 121 1.21 25.50 0.02
CA ASN A 121 0.75 26.65 0.80
C ASN A 121 1.71 27.10 1.94
N ASN A 122 3.03 26.98 1.73
CA ASN A 122 4.09 27.21 2.73
C ASN A 122 4.16 26.19 3.87
N GLU A 123 3.42 25.09 3.80
CA GLU A 123 3.52 23.94 4.70
C GLU A 123 4.42 22.87 4.08
N GLU A 124 5.14 22.16 4.95
CA GLU A 124 5.99 21.01 4.61
C GLU A 124 5.28 19.75 5.10
N ILE A 125 4.75 18.99 4.14
CA ILE A 125 3.87 17.85 4.40
C ILE A 125 4.67 16.57 4.12
N PRO A 126 4.87 15.69 5.10
CA PRO A 126 5.57 14.44 4.87
C PRO A 126 4.68 13.45 4.10
N TYR A 127 5.29 12.73 3.17
CA TYR A 127 4.66 11.63 2.43
C TYR A 127 5.49 10.36 2.55
N LEU A 128 4.84 9.26 2.95
CA LEU A 128 5.47 7.97 3.20
C LEU A 128 5.29 7.03 2.02
N GLY A 129 6.39 6.46 1.54
CA GLY A 129 6.38 5.43 0.49
C GLY A 129 5.85 4.10 1.01
N LEU A 130 4.87 3.54 0.32
CA LEU A 130 4.27 2.25 0.63
C LEU A 130 5.05 1.15 -0.08
N VAL A 131 5.80 0.35 0.69
CA VAL A 131 6.64 -0.73 0.18
C VAL A 131 6.22 -2.04 0.85
N GLU A 132 5.94 -3.07 0.06
CA GLU A 132 5.72 -4.43 0.60
C GLU A 132 7.07 -5.06 0.98
N GLY A 133 7.09 -5.82 2.09
CA GLY A 133 8.27 -6.50 2.63
C GLY A 133 8.07 -7.99 2.84
#